data_AF-A0A7C7RKI6-F1
#
_entry.id   AF-A0A7C7RKI6-F1
#
_cell.length_a   1.000
_cell.length_b   1.000
_cell.length_c   1.000
_cell.angle_alpha   90.00
_cell.angle_beta   90.00
_cell.angle_gamma   90.00
#
_symmetry.space_group_name_H-M   'P 1'
#
loop_
_entity.id
_entity.type
_entity.pdbx_description
1 polymer ?
#
loop_
_entity_poly.entity_id
_entity_poly.type
_entity_poly.pdbx_seq_one_letter_code
_entity_poly.pdbx_strand_id
1 'polypeptide(L)'
;MPEYSVFQLIDMFDSGEIVIPELQREFVWSDHQVRDLAESIYRRYPIGLITLFRVPSELRTENERFWILDGQQRMLSLILITKGVVRLPKKGIQYEKRLDIWFDPR
;
A
#
# COMPACT_ATOMS: atom_id res chain seq x y z
N MET A 1 -14.23 9.73 13.24
CA MET A 1 -13.29 9.77 12.09
C MET A 1 -13.93 8.95 10.98
N PRO A 2 -13.72 9.26 9.69
CA PRO A 2 -14.25 8.40 8.63
C PRO A 2 -13.62 7.01 8.73
N GLU A 3 -14.45 5.98 8.58
CA GLU A 3 -14.00 4.60 8.47
C GLU A 3 -13.85 4.26 6.99
N TYR A 4 -12.69 3.71 6.63
CA TYR A 4 -12.42 3.22 5.28
C TYR A 4 -12.18 1.72 5.32
N SER A 5 -12.83 0.99 4.43
CA SER A 5 -12.47 -0.40 4.17
C SER A 5 -11.13 -0.47 3.44
N VAL A 6 -10.48 -1.64 3.49
CA VAL A 6 -9.22 -1.87 2.74
C VAL A 6 -9.43 -1.64 1.25
N PHE A 7 -10.55 -2.10 0.68
CA PHE A 7 -10.86 -1.89 -0.73
C PHE A 7 -11.01 -0.40 -1.09
N GLN A 8 -11.65 0.39 -0.22
CA GLN A 8 -11.74 1.85 -0.44
C GLN A 8 -10.37 2.52 -0.42
N LEU A 9 -9.47 2.12 0.50
CA LEU A 9 -8.11 2.65 0.52
C LEU A 9 -7.35 2.29 -0.76
N ILE A 10 -7.54 1.08 -1.28
CA ILE A 10 -6.94 0.63 -2.54
C ILE A 10 -7.48 1.47 -3.70
N ASP A 11 -8.79 1.65 -3.81
CA ASP A 11 -9.40 2.45 -4.87
C ASP A 11 -8.91 3.91 -4.83
N MET A 12 -8.78 4.48 -3.63
CA MET A 12 -8.21 5.82 -3.43
C MET A 12 -6.73 5.90 -3.83
N PHE A 13 -5.96 4.82 -3.65
CA PHE A 13 -4.59 4.77 -4.12
C PHE A 13 -4.53 4.72 -5.65
N ASP A 14 -5.36 3.89 -6.29
CA ASP A 14 -5.40 3.78 -7.75
C ASP A 14 -5.91 5.05 -8.44
N SER A 15 -6.85 5.77 -7.81
CA SER A 15 -7.40 7.04 -8.32
C SER A 15 -6.43 8.22 -8.18
N GLY A 16 -5.29 8.02 -7.52
CA GLY A 16 -4.34 9.09 -7.19
C GLY A 16 -4.78 9.96 -6.00
N GLU A 17 -5.84 9.60 -5.26
CA GLU A 17 -6.21 10.31 -4.02
C GLU A 17 -5.21 10.08 -2.90
N ILE A 18 -4.62 8.89 -2.82
CA ILE A 18 -3.53 8.54 -1.91
C ILE A 18 -2.24 8.42 -2.73
N VAL A 19 -1.26 9.27 -2.40
CA VAL A 19 0.03 9.33 -3.09
C VAL A 19 1.16 8.96 -2.12
N ILE A 20 2.18 8.28 -2.65
CA ILE A 20 3.45 8.05 -1.95
C ILE A 20 4.40 9.18 -2.36
N PRO A 21 4.84 10.05 -1.43
CA PRO A 21 5.78 11.11 -1.76
C PRO A 21 7.10 10.58 -2.32
N GLU A 22 7.71 11.29 -3.27
CA GLU A 22 8.96 10.87 -3.95
C GLU A 22 10.14 10.63 -3.00
N LEU A 23 10.18 11.33 -1.86
CA LEU A 23 11.23 11.17 -0.84
C LEU A 23 11.20 9.79 -0.16
N GLN A 24 10.06 9.07 -0.24
CA GLN A 24 9.93 7.77 0.39
C GLN A 24 10.77 6.71 -0.32
N ARG A 25 11.28 5.78 0.48
CA ARG A 25 12.08 4.66 -0.05
C ARG A 25 11.26 3.76 -0.95
N GLU A 26 11.96 3.05 -1.84
CA GLU A 26 11.34 2.03 -2.69
C GLU A 26 10.66 0.93 -1.85
N PHE A 27 9.76 0.19 -2.50
CA PHE A 27 9.19 -1.01 -1.90
C PHE A 27 10.25 -2.11 -1.82
N VAL A 28 10.49 -2.65 -0.61
CA VAL A 28 11.58 -3.61 -0.33
C VAL A 28 11.10 -4.89 0.33
N TRP A 29 9.79 -5.06 0.59
CA TRP A 29 9.28 -6.27 1.19
C TRP A 29 9.31 -7.46 0.20
N SER A 30 9.83 -8.58 0.68
CA SER A 30 9.79 -9.87 0.01
C SER A 30 8.38 -10.49 0.04
N ASP A 31 8.12 -11.47 -0.81
CA ASP A 31 6.83 -12.17 -0.86
C ASP A 31 6.50 -12.86 0.46
N HIS A 32 7.53 -13.32 1.19
CA HIS A 32 7.38 -13.87 2.54
C HIS A 32 6.85 -12.82 3.53
N GLN A 33 7.38 -11.59 3.50
CA GLN A 33 6.90 -10.52 4.39
C GLN A 33 5.48 -10.06 4.03
N VAL A 34 5.14 -10.05 2.74
CA VAL A 34 3.77 -9.80 2.28
C VAL A 34 2.82 -10.88 2.81
N ARG A 35 3.22 -12.16 2.71
CA ARG A 35 2.48 -13.30 3.27
C ARG A 35 2.32 -13.19 4.79
N ASP A 36 3.38 -12.84 5.52
CA ASP A 36 3.34 -12.72 6.98
C ASP A 36 2.39 -11.60 7.44
N LEU A 37 2.27 -10.51 6.67
CA LEU A 37 1.25 -9.49 6.89
C LEU A 37 -0.16 -10.07 6.70
N ALA A 38 -0.38 -10.81 5.61
CA ALA A 38 -1.66 -11.45 5.35
C ALA A 38 -2.05 -12.43 6.47
N GLU A 39 -1.09 -13.25 6.92
CA GLU A 39 -1.28 -14.18 8.03
C GLU A 39 -1.59 -13.44 9.34
N SER A 40 -0.88 -12.35 9.63
CA SER A 40 -1.13 -11.53 10.82
C SER A 40 -2.55 -10.98 10.83
N ILE A 41 -3.04 -10.48 9.68
CA ILE A 41 -4.42 -10.00 9.53
C ILE A 41 -5.41 -11.15 9.72
N TYR A 42 -5.18 -12.29 9.06
CA TYR A 42 -6.05 -13.48 9.15
C TYR A 42 -6.16 -14.00 10.59
N ARG A 43 -5.04 -14.04 11.32
CA ARG A 43 -4.98 -14.46 12.72
C ARG A 43 -5.36 -13.38 13.73
N ARG A 44 -5.72 -12.17 13.27
CA ARG A 44 -6.05 -11.00 14.10
C ARG A 44 -4.92 -10.59 15.04
N TYR A 45 -3.67 -10.77 14.62
CA TYR A 45 -2.51 -10.24 15.31
C TYR A 45 -2.40 -8.72 15.11
N PRO A 46 -1.86 -7.99 16.10
CA PRO A 46 -1.65 -6.56 15.96
C PRO A 46 -0.67 -6.29 14.81
N ILE A 47 -1.09 -5.44 13.89
CA ILE A 47 -0.24 -4.88 12.83
C ILE A 47 -0.02 -3.40 13.12
N GLY A 48 1.07 -2.83 12.60
CA GLY A 48 1.28 -1.40 12.73
C GLY A 48 0.22 -0.58 11.96
N LEU A 49 0.17 0.72 12.23
CA LEU A 49 -0.71 1.70 11.59
C LEU A 49 -0.23 2.18 10.21
N ILE A 50 -1.15 2.43 9.28
CA ILE A 50 -0.88 3.23 8.08
C ILE A 50 -1.26 4.67 8.38
N THR A 51 -0.34 5.61 8.17
CA THR A 51 -0.53 7.02 8.51
C THR A 51 -0.68 7.84 7.24
N LEU A 52 -1.82 8.53 7.12
CA LEU A 52 -2.13 9.42 6.01
C LEU A 52 -2.10 10.87 6.46
N PHE A 53 -1.39 11.72 5.73
CA PHE A 53 -1.43 13.17 5.88
C PHE A 53 -2.42 13.75 4.88
N ARG A 54 -3.42 14.48 5.36
CA ARG A 54 -4.38 15.17 4.49
C ARG A 54 -3.69 16.39 3.90
N VAL A 55 -3.53 16.40 2.58
CA VAL A 55 -2.91 17.52 1.86
C VAL A 55 -3.86 18.72 1.90
N PRO A 56 -3.40 19.89 2.35
CA PRO A 56 -4.15 21.15 2.28
C PRO A 56 -4.57 21.45 0.84
N SER A 57 -5.75 22.05 0.64
CA SER A 57 -6.31 22.35 -0.69
C SER A 57 -5.36 23.12 -1.58
N GLU A 58 -4.55 23.99 -0.99
CA GLU A 58 -3.64 24.92 -1.65
C GLU A 58 -2.39 24.23 -2.21
N LEU A 59 -2.08 23.01 -1.71
CA LEU A 59 -0.88 22.24 -2.08
C LEU A 59 -1.21 21.02 -2.94
N ARG A 60 -2.48 20.78 -3.29
CA ARG A 60 -2.88 19.61 -4.07
C ARG A 60 -2.50 19.81 -5.53
N THR A 61 -1.86 18.79 -6.10
CA THR A 61 -1.80 18.63 -7.54
C THR A 61 -2.89 17.63 -7.94
N GLU A 62 -3.84 18.04 -8.78
CA GLU A 62 -4.91 17.15 -9.29
C GLU A 62 -5.84 16.54 -8.22
N ASN A 63 -5.89 15.20 -8.12
CA ASN A 63 -6.76 14.43 -7.22
C ASN A 63 -6.08 14.09 -5.88
N GLU A 64 -4.85 14.53 -5.68
CA GLU A 64 -4.03 14.20 -4.52
C GLU A 64 -4.62 14.76 -3.21
N ARG A 65 -5.22 13.88 -2.40
CA ARG A 65 -5.85 14.27 -1.12
C ARG A 65 -5.04 13.85 0.09
N PHE A 66 -4.26 12.79 -0.04
CA PHE A 66 -3.53 12.19 1.06
C PHE A 66 -2.12 11.79 0.65
N TRP A 67 -1.15 12.06 1.53
CA TRP A 67 0.20 11.50 1.46
C TRP A 67 0.34 10.35 2.44
N ILE A 68 0.96 9.25 2.00
CA ILE A 68 1.41 8.20 2.91
C ILE A 68 2.66 8.68 3.64
N LEU A 69 2.54 8.90 4.96
CA LEU A 69 3.68 9.26 5.82
C LEU A 69 4.42 8.01 6.34
N ASP A 70 3.64 7.01 6.78
CA ASP A 70 4.14 5.72 7.24
C ASP A 70 3.19 4.60 6.79
N GLY A 71 3.71 3.38 6.72
CA GLY A 71 2.93 2.20 6.34
C GLY A 71 2.86 1.97 4.83
N GLN A 72 3.68 2.66 4.04
CA GLN A 72 3.81 2.44 2.59
C GLN A 72 3.98 0.95 2.22
N GLN A 73 4.89 0.24 2.90
CA GLN A 73 5.14 -1.18 2.62
C GLN A 73 3.89 -2.03 2.91
N ARG A 74 3.12 -1.69 3.95
CA ARG A 74 1.86 -2.37 4.29
C ARG A 74 0.77 -2.07 3.28
N MET A 75 0.60 -0.81 2.90
CA MET A 75 -0.38 -0.39 1.88
C MET A 75 -0.13 -1.11 0.55
N LEU A 76 1.12 -1.08 0.06
CA LEU A 76 1.50 -1.77 -1.17
C LEU A 76 1.36 -3.29 -1.07
N SER A 77 1.63 -3.87 0.11
CA SER A 77 1.40 -5.30 0.36
C SER A 77 -0.09 -5.65 0.31
N LEU A 78 -0.98 -4.82 0.87
CA LEU A 78 -2.42 -5.03 0.79
C LEU A 78 -2.92 -4.97 -0.67
N ILE A 79 -2.39 -4.06 -1.47
CA ILE A 79 -2.67 -3.99 -2.92
C ILE A 79 -2.17 -5.28 -3.61
N LEU A 80 -0.94 -5.72 -3.33
CA LEU A 80 -0.38 -6.96 -3.87
C LEU A 80 -1.22 -8.18 -3.52
N ILE A 81 -1.63 -8.32 -2.26
CA ILE A 81 -2.48 -9.44 -1.79
C ILE A 81 -3.82 -9.42 -2.49
N THR A 82 -4.41 -8.24 -2.70
CA THR A 82 -5.76 -8.09 -3.26
C THR A 82 -5.78 -8.24 -4.78
N LYS A 83 -4.78 -7.70 -5.48
CA LYS A 83 -4.74 -7.62 -6.95
C LYS A 83 -3.78 -8.60 -7.61
N GLY A 84 -2.89 -9.23 -6.83
CA GLY A 84 -1.81 -10.08 -7.33
C GLY A 84 -0.65 -9.32 -8.01
N VAL A 85 -0.79 -8.02 -8.25
CA VAL A 85 0.20 -7.17 -8.91
C VAL A 85 0.14 -5.75 -8.38
N VAL A 86 1.28 -5.08 -8.31
CA VAL A 86 1.37 -3.64 -8.02
C VAL A 86 2.44 -2.97 -8.90
N ARG A 87 2.17 -1.74 -9.31
CA ARG A 87 3.13 -0.89 -10.03
C ARG A 87 3.93 -0.07 -9.05
N LEU A 88 5.25 -0.13 -9.19
CA LEU A 88 6.18 0.49 -8.27
C LEU A 88 7.19 1.32 -9.04
N PRO A 89 7.55 2.52 -8.54
CA PRO A 89 8.72 3.22 -9.03
C PRO A 89 10.00 2.53 -8.53
N LYS A 90 10.97 2.31 -9.43
CA LYS A 90 12.35 1.92 -9.10
C LYS A 90 13.32 2.73 -9.94
N LYS A 91 14.14 3.56 -9.29
CA LYS A 91 15.10 4.46 -9.97
C LYS A 91 14.48 5.25 -11.15
N GLY A 92 13.26 5.75 -10.99
CA GLY A 92 12.53 6.50 -12.03
C GLY A 92 11.87 5.65 -13.12
N ILE A 93 12.00 4.32 -13.08
CA ILE A 93 11.34 3.39 -14.02
C ILE A 93 10.20 2.68 -13.28
N GLN A 94 9.01 2.65 -13.88
CA GLN A 94 7.89 1.87 -13.36
C GLN A 94 8.12 0.38 -13.65
N TYR A 95 7.98 -0.47 -12.64
CA TYR A 95 8.00 -1.92 -12.80
C TYR A 95 6.79 -2.55 -12.11
N GLU A 96 6.34 -3.68 -12.63
CA GLU A 96 5.28 -4.48 -12.02
C GLU A 96 5.91 -5.52 -11.11
N LYS A 97 5.57 -5.48 -9.82
CA LYS A 97 5.81 -6.59 -8.90
C LYS A 97 4.57 -7.46 -8.86
N ARG A 98 4.76 -8.76 -9.11
CA ARG A 98 3.73 -9.79 -8.92
C ARG A 98 3.98 -10.51 -7.61
N LEU A 99 2.91 -11.05 -7.04
CA LEU A 99 2.96 -11.84 -5.83
C LEU A 99 2.88 -13.32 -6.19
N ASP A 100 4.02 -14.00 -6.18
CA ASP A 100 4.10 -15.42 -6.48
C ASP A 100 4.17 -16.21 -5.16
N ILE A 101 3.03 -16.34 -4.47
CA ILE A 101 2.93 -17.13 -3.24
C ILE A 101 2.44 -18.54 -3.57
N TRP A 102 3.27 -19.52 -3.22
CA TRP A 102 2.80 -20.90 -3.06
C TRP A 102 2.10 -21.04 -1.70
N PHE A 103 0.81 -21.36 -1.73
CA PHE A 103 0.00 -21.58 -0.53
C PHE A 103 -0.38 -23.06 -0.42
N ASP A 104 0.19 -23.77 0.58
CA ASP A 104 -0.17 -25.14 0.98
C ASP A 104 -0.95 -25.05 2.31
N PRO A 105 -2.30 -24.94 2.27
CA PRO A 105 -3.12 -24.95 3.48
C PRO A 105 -3.17 -26.36 4.04
N ARG A 106 -2.29 -26.66 4.98
CA ARG A 106 -2.41 -27.82 5.86
C ARG A 106 -3.26 -27.50 7.08
#